data_AF-A0A4C1ZGA3-F1
#
_entry.id   AF-A0A4C1ZGA3-F1
#
_cell.length_a   1.000
_cell.length_b   1.000
_cell.length_c   1.000
_cell.angle_alpha   90.00
_cell.angle_beta   90.00
_cell.angle_gamma   90.00
#
_symmetry.space_group_name_H-M   'P 1'
#
loop_
_entity.id
_entity.type
_entity.pdbx_description
1 polymer ?
#
loop_
_entity_poly.entity_id
_entity_poly.type
_entity_poly.pdbx_seq_one_letter_code
_entity_poly.pdbx_strand_id
1 'polypeptide(L)'
;MLGRKSKLSRHNKLTLYKMRIRKVLTYASPVFGHAAPKALHRLQVIQNKFCRAATDAHLCVRNSTLHRDLELPTLSKYMKDASKRFFDIAGSHPNALL
;
A
#
# COMPACT_ATOMS: atom_id res chain seq x y z
N MET A 1 -17.51 4.99 2.62
CA MET A 1 -16.77 6.26 2.40
C MET A 1 -15.97 6.32 1.10
N LEU A 2 -15.24 5.28 0.70
CA LEU A 2 -14.35 5.31 -0.49
C LEU A 2 -14.91 4.64 -1.75
N GLY A 3 -16.20 4.28 -1.76
CA GLY A 3 -16.84 3.61 -2.89
C GLY A 3 -16.97 4.50 -4.14
N ARG A 4 -17.35 3.87 -5.26
CA ARG A 4 -17.59 4.54 -6.54
C ARG A 4 -18.57 5.71 -6.42
N LYS A 5 -19.71 5.47 -5.76
CA LYS A 5 -20.77 6.47 -5.51
C LYS A 5 -20.43 7.55 -4.45
N SER A 6 -19.21 7.54 -3.90
CA SER A 6 -18.81 8.55 -2.91
C SER A 6 -18.57 9.90 -3.57
N LYS A 7 -19.18 10.95 -2.99
CA LYS A 7 -19.03 12.36 -3.41
C LYS A 7 -17.64 12.96 -3.15
N LEU A 8 -16.74 12.23 -2.50
CA LEU A 8 -15.37 12.70 -2.24
C LEU A 8 -14.59 12.83 -3.55
N SER A 9 -13.75 13.86 -3.66
CA SER A 9 -12.82 13.99 -4.78
C SER A 9 -11.83 12.82 -4.82
N ARG A 10 -11.29 12.52 -6.00
CA ARG A 10 -10.26 11.47 -6.16
C ARG A 10 -9.06 11.71 -5.25
N HIS A 11 -8.63 12.97 -5.13
CA HIS A 11 -7.56 13.38 -4.25
C HIS A 11 -7.86 13.05 -2.78
N ASN A 12 -9.06 13.39 -2.28
CA ASN A 12 -9.44 13.11 -0.89
C ASN A 12 -9.54 11.61 -0.61
N LYS A 13 -10.04 10.81 -1.57
CA LYS A 13 -10.05 9.34 -1.45
C LYS A 13 -8.63 8.80 -1.33
N LEU A 14 -7.70 9.31 -2.15
CA LEU A 14 -6.29 8.93 -2.08
C LEU A 14 -5.64 9.33 -0.77
N THR A 15 -5.86 10.57 -0.30
CA THR A 15 -5.32 11.04 0.98
C THR A 15 -5.77 10.15 2.13
N LEU A 16 -7.06 9.80 2.18
CA LEU A 16 -7.62 8.95 3.24
C LEU A 16 -7.04 7.52 3.20
N TYR A 17 -6.86 6.97 2.00
CA TYR A 17 -6.15 5.70 1.83
C TYR A 17 -4.70 5.78 2.30
N LYS A 18 -3.97 6.80 1.84
CA LYS A 18 -2.55 7.01 2.15
C LYS A 18 -2.29 7.20 3.64
N MET A 19 -3.18 7.93 4.32
CA MET A 19 -3.06 8.29 5.74
C MET A 19 -3.49 7.20 6.70
N ARG A 20 -4.63 6.55 6.46
CA ARG A 20 -5.23 5.63 7.45
C ARG A 20 -5.19 4.18 6.99
N ILE A 21 -5.73 3.88 5.82
CA ILE A 21 -5.89 2.48 5.36
C ILE A 21 -4.53 1.82 5.10
N ARG A 22 -3.63 2.52 4.40
CA ARG A 22 -2.30 1.99 4.12
C ARG A 22 -1.53 1.74 5.41
N LYS A 23 -1.55 2.66 6.37
CA LYS A 23 -0.91 2.47 7.68
C LYS A 23 -1.43 1.23 8.41
N VAL A 24 -2.74 0.98 8.37
CA VAL A 24 -3.35 -0.22 8.97
C VAL A 24 -2.92 -1.49 8.23
N LEU A 25 -2.94 -1.49 6.90
CA LEU A 25 -2.54 -2.64 6.09
C LEU A 25 -1.04 -2.98 6.23
N THR A 26 -0.21 -1.96 6.42
CA THR A 26 1.26 -2.08 6.48
C THR A 26 1.80 -1.94 7.89
N TYR A 27 0.96 -2.00 8.92
CA TYR A 27 1.38 -1.84 10.31
C TYR A 27 2.47 -2.85 10.70
N ALA A 28 2.27 -4.12 10.33
CA ALA A 28 3.24 -5.19 10.59
C ALA A 28 4.26 -5.38 9.43
N SER A 29 4.47 -4.35 8.60
CA SER A 29 5.40 -4.43 7.45
C SER A 29 6.83 -4.86 7.79
N PRO A 30 7.44 -4.47 8.94
CA PRO A 30 8.76 -4.96 9.32
C PRO A 30 8.80 -6.48 9.56
N VAL A 31 7.73 -7.02 10.18
CA VAL A 31 7.55 -8.45 10.45
C VAL A 31 7.27 -9.21 9.15
N PHE A 32 6.56 -8.58 8.22
CA PHE A 32 6.19 -9.17 6.93
C PHE A 32 7.31 -9.19 5.88
N GLY A 33 8.54 -8.78 6.21
CA GLY A 33 9.70 -8.99 5.33
C GLY A 33 9.85 -10.45 4.87
N HIS A 34 9.38 -11.40 5.69
CA HIS A 34 9.35 -12.83 5.43
C HIS A 34 7.94 -13.40 5.18
N ALA A 35 6.93 -12.55 4.97
CA ALA A 35 5.57 -13.00 4.76
C ALA A 35 5.45 -13.83 3.47
N ALA A 36 4.63 -14.89 3.51
CA ALA A 36 4.38 -15.72 2.34
C ALA A 36 3.87 -14.87 1.15
N PRO A 37 4.39 -15.06 -0.08
CA PRO A 37 3.97 -14.30 -1.26
C PRO A 37 2.46 -14.30 -1.50
N LYS A 38 1.78 -15.40 -1.13
CA LYS A 38 0.32 -15.53 -1.20
C LYS A 38 -0.42 -14.50 -0.33
N ALA A 39 0.09 -14.19 0.86
CA ALA A 39 -0.50 -13.17 1.73
C ALA A 39 -0.28 -11.76 1.17
N LEU A 40 0.93 -11.47 0.68
CA LEU A 40 1.25 -10.20 0.01
C LEU A 40 0.38 -9.99 -1.24
N HIS A 41 0.14 -11.04 -2.02
CA HIS A 41 -0.76 -10.98 -3.17
C HIS A 41 -2.20 -10.63 -2.75
N ARG A 42 -2.73 -11.22 -1.67
CA ARG A 42 -4.07 -10.87 -1.15
C ARG A 42 -4.17 -9.40 -0.77
N LEU A 43 -3.14 -8.85 -0.12
CA LEU A 43 -3.06 -7.42 0.21
C LEU A 43 -3.03 -6.56 -1.06
N GLN A 44 -2.26 -6.95 -2.08
CA GLN A 44 -2.22 -6.26 -3.36
C GLN A 44 -3.59 -6.26 -4.07
N VAL A 45 -4.35 -7.37 -4.01
CA VAL A 45 -5.71 -7.43 -4.55
C VAL A 45 -6.64 -6.41 -3.88
N ILE A 46 -6.52 -6.21 -2.57
CA ILE A 46 -7.28 -5.20 -1.83
C ILE A 46 -6.92 -3.79 -2.32
N GLN A 47 -5.63 -3.49 -2.50
CA GLN A 47 -5.19 -2.21 -3.05
C GLN A 47 -5.69 -1.99 -4.49
N ASN A 48 -5.65 -3.01 -5.34
CA ASN A 48 -6.12 -2.91 -6.73
C ASN A 48 -7.63 -2.60 -6.79
N LYS A 49 -8.43 -3.27 -5.94
CA LYS A 49 -9.87 -2.97 -5.81
C LYS A 49 -10.12 -1.53 -5.37
N PHE A 50 -9.32 -1.03 -4.41
CA PHE A 50 -9.40 0.36 -3.99
C PHE A 50 -9.09 1.32 -5.14
N CYS A 51 -7.98 1.11 -5.87
CA CYS A 51 -7.58 1.99 -6.97
C CYS A 51 -8.66 2.07 -8.05
N ARG A 52 -9.29 0.94 -8.40
CA ARG A 52 -10.43 0.90 -9.32
C ARG A 52 -11.66 1.64 -8.79
N ALA A 53 -11.99 1.47 -7.51
CA ALA A 53 -13.13 2.15 -6.91
C ALA A 53 -12.93 3.67 -6.79
N ALA A 54 -11.69 4.12 -6.58
CA ALA A 54 -11.33 5.53 -6.47
C ALA A 54 -11.37 6.25 -7.81
N THR A 55 -10.94 5.58 -8.89
CA THR A 55 -10.90 6.12 -10.27
C THR A 55 -12.18 5.88 -11.05
N ASP A 56 -13.05 5.00 -10.54
CA ASP A 56 -14.19 4.44 -11.27
C ASP A 56 -13.82 3.79 -12.61
N ALA A 57 -12.64 3.16 -12.65
CA ALA A 57 -12.10 2.59 -13.88
C ALA A 57 -12.83 1.31 -14.33
N HIS A 58 -13.02 1.19 -15.65
CA HIS A 58 -13.55 0.00 -16.31
C HIS A 58 -12.68 -1.25 -16.04
N LEU A 59 -13.26 -2.45 -16.09
CA LEU A 59 -12.59 -3.73 -15.77
C LEU A 59 -11.39 -4.06 -16.69
N CYS A 60 -11.39 -3.54 -17.91
CA CYS A 60 -10.30 -3.73 -18.89
C CYS A 60 -9.06 -2.87 -18.60
N VAL A 61 -9.17 -1.84 -17.75
CA VAL A 61 -8.01 -0.99 -17.43
C VAL A 61 -6.96 -1.79 -16.65
N ARG A 62 -5.71 -1.72 -17.11
CA ARG A 62 -4.58 -2.40 -16.46
C ARG A 62 -4.29 -1.79 -15.09
N ASN A 63 -4.00 -2.63 -14.10
CA ASN A 63 -3.64 -2.16 -12.76
C ASN A 63 -2.39 -1.28 -12.77
N SER A 64 -1.41 -1.59 -13.62
CA SER A 64 -0.18 -0.78 -13.77
C SER A 64 -0.48 0.67 -14.16
N THR A 65 -1.45 0.88 -15.06
CA THR A 65 -1.91 2.23 -15.44
C THR A 65 -2.52 2.95 -14.24
N LEU A 66 -3.40 2.29 -13.48
CA LEU A 66 -4.00 2.88 -12.28
C LEU A 66 -2.96 3.26 -11.23
N HIS A 67 -1.93 2.44 -11.03
CA HIS A 67 -0.85 2.72 -10.10
C HIS A 67 -0.02 3.92 -10.52
N ARG A 68 0.25 4.07 -11.82
CA ARG A 68 0.97 5.22 -12.38
C ARG A 68 0.15 6.50 -12.23
N ASP A 69 -1.12 6.47 -12.64
CA ASP A 69 -1.98 7.65 -12.66
C ASP A 69 -2.33 8.15 -11.24
N LEU A 70 -2.34 7.26 -10.24
CA LEU A 70 -2.55 7.61 -8.83
C LEU A 70 -1.25 7.85 -8.05
N GLU A 71 -0.09 7.72 -8.71
CA GLU A 71 1.24 7.81 -8.10
C GLU A 71 1.34 6.95 -6.82
N LEU A 72 0.82 5.73 -6.91
CA LEU A 72 0.72 4.79 -5.78
C LEU A 72 1.65 3.60 -6.02
N PRO A 73 2.70 3.41 -5.20
CA PRO A 73 3.48 2.19 -5.27
C PRO A 73 2.61 0.98 -4.90
N THR A 74 2.91 -0.17 -5.49
CA THR A 74 2.36 -1.45 -5.05
C THR A 74 2.70 -1.71 -3.58
N LEU A 75 1.78 -2.33 -2.84
CA LEU A 75 1.99 -2.67 -1.44
C LEU A 75 3.27 -3.49 -1.25
N SER A 76 3.55 -4.46 -2.12
CA SER A 76 4.78 -5.27 -2.02
C SER A 76 6.05 -4.41 -2.07
N LYS A 77 6.16 -3.47 -3.01
CA LYS A 77 7.29 -2.54 -3.09
C LYS A 77 7.38 -1.67 -1.83
N TYR A 78 6.27 -1.07 -1.42
CA TYR A 78 6.24 -0.22 -0.22
C TYR A 78 6.66 -0.98 1.04
N MET A 79 6.20 -2.23 1.19
CA MET A 79 6.52 -3.06 2.35
C MET A 79 8.00 -3.45 2.38
N LYS A 80 8.58 -3.79 1.23
CA LYS A 80 10.03 -4.06 1.12
C LYS A 80 10.84 -2.83 1.49
N ASP A 81 10.49 -1.66 0.94
CA ASP A 81 11.18 -0.41 1.23
C ASP A 81 11.06 -0.02 2.71
N ALA A 82 9.88 -0.23 3.31
CA ALA A 82 9.64 0.05 4.73
C ALA A 82 10.40 -0.92 5.65
N SER A 83 10.42 -2.21 5.31
CA SER A 83 11.16 -3.23 6.05
C SER A 83 12.67 -2.96 5.99
N LYS A 84 13.20 -2.64 4.80
CA LYS A 84 14.60 -2.25 4.64
C LYS A 84 14.96 -1.07 5.53
N ARG A 85 14.19 0.03 5.46
CA ARG A 85 14.41 1.21 6.31
C ARG A 85 14.38 0.89 7.80
N PHE A 86 13.51 -0.01 8.24
CA PHE A 86 13.43 -0.43 9.63
C PHE A 86 14.71 -1.15 10.07
N PHE A 87 15.19 -2.13 9.28
CA PHE A 87 16.42 -2.86 9.58
C PHE A 87 17.68 -1.99 9.44
N ASP A 88 17.73 -1.08 8.46
CA ASP A 88 18.83 -0.12 8.30
C ASP A 88 18.98 0.75 9.57
N ILE A 89 17.86 1.24 10.13
CA ILE A 89 17.86 2.02 11.38
C ILE A 89 18.32 1.15 12.55
N ALA A 90 17.77 -0.06 12.69
CA ALA A 90 18.14 -0.97 13.77
C ALA A 90 19.64 -1.32 13.75
N GLY A 91 20.22 -1.59 12.58
CA GLY A 91 21.65 -1.90 12.43
C GLY A 91 22.58 -0.72 12.71
N SER A 92 22.10 0.53 12.52
CA SER A 92 22.86 1.75 12.83
C SER A 92 22.75 2.21 14.30
N HIS A 93 21.96 1.50 15.12
CA HIS A 93 21.65 1.94 16.47
C HIS A 93 22.85 1.71 17.43
N PRO A 94 23.23 2.69 18.27
CA PRO A 94 24.40 2.58 19.15
C PRO A 94 24.28 1.49 20.22
N ASN A 95 23.05 1.04 20.51
CA ASN A 95 22.80 -0.07 21.41
C ASN A 95 22.60 -1.37 20.61
N ALA A 96 23.69 -2.11 20.41
CA ALA A 96 23.80 -3.32 19.60
C ALA A 96 23.34 -4.61 20.33
N LEU A 97 22.35 -4.51 21.23
CA LEU A 97 21.76 -5.69 21.89
C LEU A 97 20.71 -6.40 21.02
N LEU A 98 20.75 -6.13 19.71
CA LEU A 98 20.34 -7.02 18.62
C LEU A 98 21.57 -7.31 17.76
#